data_AF-A0A857CER2-F1
#
_entry.id   AF-A0A857CER2-F1
#
_cell.length_a   1.000
_cell.length_b   1.000
_cell.length_c   1.000
_cell.angle_alpha   90.00
_cell.angle_beta   90.00
_cell.angle_gamma   90.00
#
_symmetry.space_group_name_H-M   'P 1'
#
loop_
_entity.id
_entity.type
_entity.pdbx_description
1 polymer ?
#
loop_
_entity_poly.entity_id
_entity_poly.type
_entity_poly.pdbx_seq_one_letter_code
_entity_poly.pdbx_strand_id
1 'polypeptide(L)'
;MRDFADQSVDQARKAFDEYMSATRKAVGSAEETAQTVKARANDMGRTALEYTEEHVSAAFDLAQKMVRAKDPQEMMQLQSEYLKKQMEALGEQVRELGDKAARTAQDVARKTRD
;
A
#
# COMPACT_ATOMS: atom_id res chain seq x y z
N MET A 1 -12.35 -17.96 -21.98
CA MET A 1 -11.51 -18.10 -20.77
C MET A 1 -10.83 -16.79 -20.38
N ARG A 2 -10.15 -16.11 -21.32
CA ARG A 2 -9.55 -14.79 -21.08
C ARG A 2 -10.53 -13.72 -20.59
N ASP A 3 -11.70 -13.59 -21.24
CA ASP A 3 -12.71 -12.60 -20.82
C ASP A 3 -13.27 -12.88 -19.43
N PHE A 4 -13.47 -14.17 -19.10
CA PHE A 4 -13.90 -14.60 -17.78
C PHE A 4 -12.85 -14.29 -16.71
N ALA A 5 -11.56 -14.52 -17.01
CA ALA A 5 -10.47 -14.16 -16.11
C ALA A 5 -10.34 -12.65 -15.93
N ASP A 6 -10.51 -11.86 -16.99
CA ASP A 6 -10.48 -10.39 -16.95
C ASP A 6 -11.64 -9.86 -16.07
N GLN A 7 -12.85 -10.36 -16.30
CA GLN A 7 -14.02 -10.04 -15.47
C GLN A 7 -13.84 -10.48 -14.01
N SER A 8 -13.15 -11.59 -13.76
CA SER A 8 -12.89 -12.07 -12.40
C SER A 8 -11.92 -11.17 -11.66
N VAL A 9 -10.86 -10.71 -12.34
CA VAL A 9 -9.88 -9.74 -11.80
C VAL A 9 -10.57 -8.40 -11.51
N ASP A 10 -11.38 -7.90 -12.44
CA ASP A 10 -12.12 -6.65 -12.26
C ASP A 10 -13.12 -6.72 -11.09
N GLN A 11 -13.84 -7.85 -10.93
CA GLN A 11 -14.75 -8.05 -9.81
C GLN A 11 -14.02 -8.13 -8.47
N ALA A 12 -12.89 -8.84 -8.42
CA ALA A 12 -12.07 -8.93 -7.22
C ALA A 12 -11.50 -7.56 -6.81
N ARG A 13 -11.04 -6.75 -7.78
CA ARG A 13 -10.62 -5.36 -7.53
C ARG A 13 -11.74 -4.52 -6.93
N LYS A 14 -12.94 -4.57 -7.52
CA LYS A 14 -14.10 -3.82 -6.98
C LYS A 14 -14.45 -4.21 -5.55
N ALA A 15 -14.47 -5.50 -5.25
CA ALA A 15 -14.76 -5.99 -3.90
C ALA A 15 -13.70 -5.53 -2.88
N PHE A 16 -12.43 -5.54 -3.29
CA PHE A 16 -11.34 -5.02 -2.46
C PHE A 16 -11.48 -3.51 -2.21
N ASP A 17 -11.76 -2.71 -3.24
CA ASP A 17 -11.95 -1.27 -3.13
C ASP A 17 -13.11 -0.92 -2.17
N GLU A 18 -14.22 -1.66 -2.24
CA GLU A 18 -15.37 -1.49 -1.36
C GLU A 18 -15.01 -1.84 0.10
N TYR A 19 -14.31 -2.96 0.33
CA TYR A 19 -13.82 -3.35 1.64
C TYR A 19 -12.87 -2.31 2.24
N MET A 20 -11.93 -1.79 1.44
CA MET A 20 -10.99 -0.76 1.86
C MET A 20 -11.69 0.55 2.20
N SER A 21 -12.69 0.95 1.42
CA SER A 21 -13.52 2.13 1.71
C SER A 21 -14.24 2.00 3.06
N ALA A 22 -14.86 0.84 3.33
CA ALA A 22 -15.51 0.57 4.60
C ALA A 22 -14.51 0.58 5.77
N THR A 23 -13.33 -0.01 5.57
CA THR A 23 -12.26 -0.04 6.58
C THR A 23 -11.75 1.36 6.91
N ARG A 24 -11.48 2.19 5.89
CA ARG A 24 -11.06 3.60 6.08
C ARG A 24 -12.11 4.41 6.85
N LYS A 25 -13.40 4.22 6.56
CA LYS A 25 -14.50 4.89 7.29
C LYS A 25 -14.56 4.46 8.76
N ALA A 26 -14.39 3.17 9.04
CA ALA A 26 -14.39 2.65 10.40
C ALA A 26 -13.21 3.19 11.23
N VAL A 27 -12.01 3.23 10.64
CA VAL A 27 -10.82 3.82 11.27
C VAL A 27 -11.02 5.31 11.52
N GLY A 28 -11.51 6.08 10.54
CA GLY A 28 -11.79 7.51 10.71
C GLY A 28 -12.83 7.81 11.79
N SER A 29 -13.91 7.02 11.87
CA SER A 29 -14.93 7.18 12.92
C SER A 29 -14.39 6.87 14.32
N ALA A 30 -13.49 5.89 14.43
CA ALA A 30 -12.81 5.54 15.67
C ALA A 30 -11.79 6.61 16.12
N GLU A 31 -11.11 7.25 15.16
CA GLU A 31 -10.24 8.41 15.40
C GLU A 31 -11.03 9.60 15.98
N GLU A 32 -12.20 9.91 15.41
CA GLU A 32 -13.06 11.02 15.86
C GLU A 32 -13.57 10.82 17.30
N THR A 33 -13.79 9.58 17.72
CA THR A 33 -14.29 9.24 19.07
C THR A 33 -13.19 9.21 20.14
N ALA A 34 -11.91 9.08 19.76
CA ALA A 34 -10.78 8.77 20.67
C ALA A 34 -9.77 9.91 20.88
N GLN A 35 -10.23 11.17 20.84
CA GLN A 35 -9.47 12.42 20.63
C GLN A 35 -8.22 12.74 21.50
N THR A 36 -7.67 11.88 22.36
CA THR A 36 -6.53 12.34 23.20
C THR A 36 -5.45 11.33 23.58
N VAL A 37 -5.62 10.01 23.37
CA VAL A 37 -4.58 9.01 23.76
C VAL A 37 -4.22 8.03 22.63
N LYS A 38 -5.04 7.89 21.58
CA LYS A 38 -4.87 6.88 20.51
C LYS A 38 -4.18 7.36 19.22
N ALA A 39 -3.77 8.62 19.13
CA ALA A 39 -3.27 9.22 17.88
C ALA A 39 -2.07 8.47 17.25
N ARG A 40 -1.13 7.93 18.07
CA ARG A 40 0.03 7.17 17.55
C ARG A 40 -0.30 5.74 17.09
N ALA A 41 -1.27 5.07 17.73
CA ALA A 41 -1.66 3.71 17.34
C ALA A 41 -2.48 3.71 16.05
N ASN A 42 -3.29 4.76 15.84
CA ASN A 42 -4.07 4.93 14.61
C ASN A 42 -3.18 5.27 13.39
N ASP A 43 -2.07 5.98 13.58
CA ASP A 43 -1.14 6.34 12.51
C ASP A 43 -0.44 5.10 11.90
N MET A 44 -0.07 4.12 12.73
CA MET A 44 0.45 2.82 12.28
C MET A 44 -0.62 2.03 11.51
N GLY A 45 -1.88 2.09 11.96
CA GLY A 45 -3.01 1.47 11.27
C GLY A 45 -3.26 2.07 9.88
N ARG A 46 -3.22 3.41 9.74
CA ARG A 46 -3.31 4.08 8.44
C ARG A 46 -2.17 3.72 7.51
N THR A 47 -0.94 3.74 8.02
CA THR A 47 0.25 3.37 7.23
C THR A 47 0.15 1.93 6.72
N ALA A 48 -0.28 0.99 7.58
CA ALA A 48 -0.45 -0.41 7.18
C ALA A 48 -1.55 -0.59 6.12
N LEU A 49 -2.66 0.16 6.24
CA LEU A 49 -3.73 0.16 5.24
C LEU A 49 -3.27 0.75 3.90
N GLU A 50 -2.49 1.82 3.93
CA GLU A 50 -1.91 2.43 2.72
C GLU A 50 -0.96 1.46 1.99
N TYR A 51 -0.05 0.80 2.71
CA TYR A 51 0.82 -0.21 2.11
C TYR A 51 0.04 -1.41 1.56
N THR A 52 -1.01 -1.85 2.26
CA THR A 52 -1.84 -2.96 1.78
C THR A 52 -2.56 -2.58 0.50
N GLU A 53 -3.11 -1.37 0.42
CA GLU A 53 -3.79 -0.88 -0.78
C GLU A 53 -2.83 -0.78 -1.97
N GLU A 54 -1.64 -0.22 -1.77
CA GLU A 54 -0.62 -0.10 -2.81
C GLU A 54 -0.17 -1.47 -3.33
N HIS A 55 0.13 -2.41 -2.43
CA HIS A 55 0.59 -3.75 -2.79
C HIS A 55 -0.49 -4.56 -3.51
N VAL A 56 -1.72 -4.52 -3.02
CA VAL A 56 -2.84 -5.26 -3.62
C VAL A 56 -3.23 -4.65 -4.97
N SER A 57 -3.21 -3.32 -5.09
CA SER A 57 -3.45 -2.63 -6.37
C SER A 57 -2.42 -3.03 -7.42
N ALA A 58 -1.13 -3.03 -7.07
CA ALA A 58 -0.05 -3.46 -7.95
C ALA A 58 -0.17 -4.93 -8.39
N ALA A 59 -0.61 -5.81 -7.48
CA ALA A 59 -0.87 -7.21 -7.79
C ALA A 59 -2.05 -7.39 -8.76
N PHE A 60 -3.13 -6.63 -8.60
CA PHE A 60 -4.26 -6.63 -9.54
C PHE A 60 -3.86 -6.10 -10.91
N ASP A 61 -3.05 -5.04 -10.98
CA ASP A 61 -2.52 -4.52 -12.24
C ASP A 61 -1.69 -5.57 -12.98
N LEU A 62 -0.83 -6.28 -12.26
CA LEU A 62 -0.06 -7.39 -12.84
C LEU A 62 -0.98 -8.51 -13.33
N ALA A 63 -1.93 -8.94 -12.50
CA ALA A 63 -2.88 -10.01 -12.85
C ALA A 63 -3.69 -9.65 -14.11
N GLN A 64 -4.17 -8.41 -14.21
CA GLN A 64 -4.92 -7.93 -15.36
C GLN A 64 -4.05 -7.91 -16.63
N LYS A 65 -2.81 -7.45 -16.53
CA LYS A 65 -1.87 -7.46 -17.66
C LYS A 65 -1.49 -8.88 -18.05
N MET A 66 -1.27 -9.79 -17.10
CA MET A 66 -0.96 -11.20 -17.37
C MET A 66 -2.11 -11.92 -18.09
N VAL A 67 -3.35 -11.73 -17.64
CA VAL A 67 -4.54 -12.28 -18.32
C VAL A 67 -4.66 -11.76 -19.75
N ARG A 68 -4.18 -10.54 -20.00
CA ARG A 68 -4.22 -9.89 -21.32
C ARG A 68 -2.98 -10.15 -22.19
N ALA A 69 -1.93 -10.76 -21.65
CA ALA A 69 -0.71 -11.06 -22.37
C ALA A 69 -1.00 -12.03 -23.53
N LYS A 70 -0.27 -11.85 -24.63
CA LYS A 70 -0.41 -12.64 -25.86
C LYS A 70 0.47 -13.88 -25.84
N ASP A 71 1.61 -13.80 -25.15
CA ASP A 71 2.59 -14.87 -25.08
C ASP A 71 3.39 -14.87 -23.75
N PRO A 72 4.13 -15.95 -23.44
CA PRO A 72 4.93 -16.05 -22.23
C PRO A 72 6.07 -15.03 -22.11
N GLN A 73 6.55 -14.50 -23.22
CA GLN A 73 7.61 -13.50 -23.21
C GLN A 73 7.07 -12.16 -22.71
N GLU A 74 5.86 -11.78 -23.14
CA GLU A 74 5.13 -10.63 -22.60
C GLU A 74 4.84 -10.81 -21.10
N MET A 75 4.46 -12.02 -20.65
CA MET A 75 4.29 -12.30 -19.22
C MET A 75 5.57 -12.10 -18.39
N MET A 76 6.73 -12.55 -18.92
CA MET A 76 8.04 -12.36 -18.26
C MET A 76 8.44 -10.89 -18.17
N GLN A 77 8.15 -10.09 -19.20
CA GLN A 77 8.36 -8.64 -19.16
C GLN A 77 7.49 -7.99 -18.09
N LEU A 78 6.19 -8.33 -18.05
CA LEU A 78 5.25 -7.82 -17.06
C LEU A 78 5.68 -8.14 -15.62
N GLN A 79 6.12 -9.37 -15.37
CA GLN A 79 6.66 -9.78 -14.06
C GLN A 79 7.90 -8.98 -13.68
N SER A 80 8.80 -8.74 -14.64
CA SER A 80 10.03 -7.96 -14.43
C SER A 80 9.73 -6.50 -14.12
N GLU A 81 8.79 -5.89 -14.85
CA GLU A 81 8.31 -4.53 -14.58
C GLU A 81 7.68 -4.41 -13.19
N TYR A 82 6.86 -5.38 -12.78
CA TYR A 82 6.26 -5.42 -11.46
C TYR A 82 7.32 -5.47 -10.36
N LEU A 83 8.30 -6.37 -10.49
CA LEU A 83 9.39 -6.48 -9.50
C LEU A 83 10.21 -5.20 -9.41
N LYS A 84 10.51 -4.57 -10.55
CA LYS A 84 11.23 -3.29 -10.58
C LYS A 84 10.45 -2.20 -9.82
N LYS A 85 9.15 -2.06 -10.09
CA LYS A 85 8.29 -1.09 -9.41
C LYS A 85 8.20 -1.36 -7.91
N GLN A 86 8.05 -2.62 -7.48
CA GLN A 86 8.02 -2.93 -6.05
C GLN A 86 9.35 -2.66 -5.36
N MET A 87 10.48 -2.87 -6.03
CA MET A 87 11.79 -2.51 -5.47
C MET A 87 11.97 -0.99 -5.36
N GLU A 88 11.46 -0.22 -6.32
CA GLU A 88 11.44 1.24 -6.27
C GLU A 88 10.58 1.75 -5.10
N ALA A 89 9.35 1.25 -4.97
CA ALA A 89 8.44 1.59 -3.87
C ALA A 89 9.02 1.23 -2.49
N LEU A 90 9.58 0.02 -2.35
CA LEU A 90 10.26 -0.38 -1.11
C LEU A 90 11.46 0.51 -0.78
N GLY A 91 12.25 0.88 -1.80
CA GLY A 91 13.38 1.79 -1.62
C GLY A 91 12.95 3.17 -1.12
N GLU A 92 11.83 3.68 -1.63
CA GLU A 92 11.25 4.95 -1.20
C GLU A 92 10.72 4.87 0.25
N GLN A 93 9.97 3.81 0.59
CA GLN A 93 9.49 3.57 1.95
C GLN A 93 10.64 3.45 2.97
N VAL A 94 11.72 2.73 2.64
CA VAL A 94 12.92 2.61 3.49
C VAL A 94 13.58 3.98 3.70
N ARG A 95 13.66 4.80 2.64
CA ARG A 95 14.23 6.14 2.72
C ARG A 95 13.39 7.04 3.63
N GLU A 96 12.07 7.02 3.47
CA GLU A 96 11.15 7.80 4.29
C GLU A 96 11.22 7.40 5.78
N LEU A 97 11.29 6.10 6.06
CA LEU A 97 11.48 5.60 7.43
C LEU A 97 12.84 6.05 8.01
N GLY A 98 13.91 6.01 7.21
CA GLY A 98 15.23 6.51 7.60
C GLY A 98 15.22 8.00 7.94
N ASP A 99 14.55 8.81 7.12
CA ASP A 99 14.40 10.25 7.34
C ASP A 99 13.57 10.55 8.60
N LYS A 100 12.47 9.81 8.83
CA LYS A 100 11.65 9.91 10.05
C LYS A 100 12.46 9.54 11.30
N ALA A 101 13.27 8.48 11.24
CA ALA A 101 14.13 8.07 12.35
C ALA A 101 15.22 9.11 12.65
N ALA A 102 15.88 9.64 11.62
CA ALA A 102 16.91 10.66 11.77
C ALA A 102 16.36 11.95 12.40
N ARG A 103 15.18 12.41 11.95
CA ARG A 103 14.49 13.57 12.55
C ARG A 103 14.15 13.34 14.01
N THR A 104 13.60 12.17 14.34
CA THR A 104 13.28 11.81 15.74
C THR A 104 14.52 11.83 16.62
N ALA A 105 15.65 11.29 16.14
CA ALA A 105 16.91 11.31 16.87
C ALA A 105 17.44 12.75 17.08
N GLN A 106 17.33 13.63 16.07
CA GLN A 106 17.70 15.04 16.18
C GLN A 106 16.83 15.79 17.20
N ASP A 107 15.52 15.53 17.20
CA ASP A 107 14.58 16.16 18.14
C ASP A 107 14.86 15.74 19.59
N VAL A 108 15.15 14.45 19.82
CA VAL A 108 15.57 13.95 21.15
C VAL A 108 16.87 14.60 21.59
N ALA A 109 17.87 14.67 20.70
CA ALA A 109 19.17 15.26 21.01
C ALA A 109 19.10 16.76 21.31
N ARG A 110 18.18 17.51 20.68
CA ARG A 110 17.89 18.91 21.03
C ARG A 110 17.23 19.01 22.41
N LYS A 111 16.24 18.17 22.67
CA LYS A 111 15.45 18.21 23.91
C LYS A 111 16.22 17.80 25.18
N THR A 112 17.31 17.05 25.05
CA THR A 112 18.24 16.75 26.16
C THR A 112 19.31 17.83 26.37
N ARG A 113 19.37 18.85 25.50
CA ARG A 113 20.38 19.91 25.53
C ARG A 113 19.83 21.25 26.04
N ASP A 114 18.51 21.37 26.14
CA ASP A 114 17.75 22.42 26.84
C ASP A 114 17.41 21.95 28.27
#